data_AF-A0A7X9DS69-F1
#
_entry.id   AF-A0A7X9DS69-F1
#
_cell.length_a   1.000
_cell.length_b   1.000
_cell.length_c   1.000
_cell.angle_alpha   90.00
_cell.angle_beta   90.00
_cell.angle_gamma   90.00
#
_symmetry.space_group_name_H-M   'P 1'
#
loop_
_entity.id
_entity.type
_entity.pdbx_description
1 polymer ?
#
loop_
_entity_poly.entity_id
_entity_poly.type
_entity_poly.pdbx_seq_one_letter_code
_entity_poly.pdbx_strand_id
1 'polypeptide(L)'
;MKPCKIGLLLLLAGLLGGCGGADEDYNAFLEDWTAGGKEDTAYYNPDGIEVEVDLEADVEASSYQIFEAPAQLGQFALTYLRKQGQFYLESLAEDASSDQRVEWQIDGLWKTAAEARSAPVSKLRHFRIRGVNAVLLQRYVSGASVGKVYTAKVPLKPYSVYSDAGNSCADPDDHMELDATIYWYMWNPDLSGCRIATQDMQITISRMFAQGKVTYPEYDRLIADGRITAVVLFGQIGDGAISDSDPGMSAYKTMARNLKNAKFTEVTPAPVGRRFRKTFGQVEFEIDLYSPRDFSGLGDFAHFSNFQRALSEHEIVVYDGHSMLGASDFWERPTYPSFYQIFLYGGCLGYEYYVRPILAGKGGWQNVDIMSSVVEVSANANEFAAPVLSKIQYTLTRGYKVSWKDLLQAVRNKVGDSTFGVSGVRDNCFSPAGSLCGTPPDPNTSKRYENTTSASIPDNSSAGVSSTIEVPDSMTIASLSLELDVTHTYIGDLRITLSHGGKTVTVWDQDGGSRQNIAQSFSLDAFKGLSAQGTWTLKLVDTYAQDTGKLNQWALVITK
;
A
#
# COMPACT_ATOMS: atom_id res chain seq x y z
N MET A 1 49.23 38.94 15.65
CA MET A 1 48.80 38.07 14.54
C MET A 1 47.45 37.47 14.90
N LYS A 2 46.45 37.59 14.01
CA LYS A 2 45.24 36.72 13.98
C LYS A 2 45.66 35.29 13.62
N PRO A 3 44.83 34.25 13.83
CA PRO A 3 43.38 34.27 14.16
C PRO A 3 42.96 33.46 15.41
N CYS A 4 42.01 34.00 16.21
CA CYS A 4 40.60 33.57 16.42
C CYS A 4 40.42 32.46 17.49
N LYS A 5 40.12 32.76 18.77
CA LYS A 5 38.86 33.27 19.43
C LYS A 5 37.77 32.17 19.53
N ILE A 6 37.03 31.89 20.61
CA ILE A 6 36.75 32.38 22.00
C ILE A 6 35.98 31.17 22.63
N GLY A 7 36.15 30.70 23.87
CA GLY A 7 36.14 31.40 25.15
C GLY A 7 34.85 31.01 25.91
N LEU A 8 35.02 30.09 26.86
CA LEU A 8 34.02 29.63 27.83
C LEU A 8 33.50 30.82 28.66
N LEU A 9 32.19 31.09 28.63
CA LEU A 9 31.54 31.95 29.62
C LEU A 9 30.20 31.32 30.03
N LEU A 10 30.10 30.99 31.32
CA LEU A 10 28.83 30.74 32.00
C LEU A 10 27.95 31.99 31.91
N LEU A 11 26.69 31.81 31.53
CA LEU A 11 25.59 32.70 31.89
C LEU A 11 24.30 31.89 32.08
N LEU A 12 23.60 32.26 33.15
CA LEU A 12 22.40 31.66 33.73
C LEU A 12 21.24 31.48 32.74
N ALA A 13 20.49 30.40 32.98
CA ALA A 13 19.03 30.25 32.92
C ALA A 13 18.25 31.04 31.85
N GLY A 14 17.67 30.29 30.90
CA GLY A 14 16.55 30.75 30.08
C GLY A 14 16.34 29.90 28.83
N LEU A 15 15.15 29.31 28.71
CA LEU A 15 14.53 28.70 27.53
C LEU A 15 14.91 27.25 27.19
N LEU A 16 14.19 26.33 27.84
CA LEU A 16 13.53 25.21 27.14
C LEU A 16 12.63 25.80 26.04
N GLY A 17 12.79 25.33 24.80
CA GLY A 17 11.91 25.69 23.70
C GLY A 17 12.27 24.93 22.44
N GLY A 18 11.36 24.06 21.98
CA GLY A 18 11.44 23.50 20.62
C GLY A 18 10.89 22.09 20.36
N CYS A 19 9.99 21.52 21.18
CA CYS A 19 9.03 20.57 20.60
C CYS A 19 8.12 21.38 19.68
N GLY A 20 7.95 20.94 18.42
CA GLY A 20 7.11 21.61 17.44
C GLY A 20 5.72 21.85 18.02
N GLY A 21 5.41 23.09 18.36
CA GLY A 21 4.04 23.48 18.63
C GLY A 21 3.30 23.43 17.29
N ALA A 22 2.21 22.67 17.25
CA ALA A 22 1.21 22.89 16.21
C ALA A 22 0.89 24.38 16.21
N ASP A 23 1.08 25.05 15.07
CA ASP A 23 0.66 26.44 14.92
C ASP A 23 -0.85 26.47 15.17
N GLU A 24 -1.31 26.97 16.31
CA GLU A 24 -2.74 26.98 16.69
C GLU A 24 -3.60 27.74 15.67
N ASP A 25 -2.96 28.57 14.84
CA ASP A 25 -3.55 29.36 13.76
C ASP A 25 -3.57 28.65 12.40
N TYR A 26 -2.96 27.47 12.26
CA TYR A 26 -2.91 26.75 10.99
C TYR A 26 -4.25 26.03 10.67
N ASN A 27 -4.77 26.28 9.47
CA ASN A 27 -5.97 25.64 8.96
C ASN A 27 -5.80 25.17 7.50
N ALA A 28 -5.60 23.86 7.32
CA ALA A 28 -5.43 23.22 6.01
C ALA A 28 -6.60 23.47 5.04
N PHE A 29 -7.82 23.67 5.55
CA PHE A 29 -9.01 23.90 4.73
C PHE A 29 -9.11 25.31 4.15
N LEU A 30 -8.22 26.22 4.57
CA LEU A 30 -8.09 27.57 4.05
C LEU A 30 -6.85 27.77 3.16
N GLU A 31 -5.99 26.75 3.02
CA GLU A 31 -4.78 26.85 2.20
C GLU A 31 -5.09 27.03 0.71
N ASP A 32 -4.30 27.89 0.07
CA ASP A 32 -4.32 28.04 -1.38
C ASP A 32 -3.39 27.00 -2.02
N TRP A 33 -4.00 25.93 -2.53
CA TRP A 33 -3.27 24.84 -3.18
C TRP A 33 -2.86 25.12 -4.65
N THR A 34 -2.92 26.37 -5.12
CA THR A 34 -2.55 26.75 -6.49
C THR A 34 -1.04 26.73 -6.76
N ALA A 35 -0.20 26.80 -5.72
CA ALA A 35 1.26 26.69 -5.84
C ALA A 35 1.70 25.21 -5.92
N GLY A 36 1.52 24.58 -7.09
CA GLY A 36 1.96 23.20 -7.33
C GLY A 36 2.69 23.08 -8.66
N GLY A 37 3.93 23.59 -8.73
CA GLY A 37 4.79 23.42 -9.89
C GLY A 37 6.20 23.01 -9.50
N LYS A 38 6.52 21.72 -9.56
CA LYS A 38 7.45 21.13 -10.53
C LYS A 38 7.79 19.66 -10.23
N GLU A 39 7.88 18.94 -11.34
CA GLU A 39 8.71 17.77 -11.64
C GLU A 39 8.33 16.38 -11.09
N ASP A 40 8.49 15.47 -12.04
CA ASP A 40 8.17 14.06 -12.06
C ASP A 40 9.21 13.29 -11.25
N THR A 41 8.73 12.54 -10.26
CA THR A 41 9.46 11.45 -9.63
C THR A 41 8.44 10.33 -9.47
N ALA A 42 8.63 9.28 -10.24
CA ALA A 42 7.66 8.22 -10.40
C ALA A 42 7.52 7.38 -9.12
N TYR A 43 6.25 7.17 -8.73
CA TYR A 43 5.73 6.36 -7.60
C TYR A 43 6.09 6.82 -6.18
N TYR A 44 5.08 6.92 -5.31
CA TYR A 44 5.06 7.83 -4.16
C TYR A 44 5.51 7.21 -2.84
N ASN A 45 6.81 6.97 -2.74
CA ASN A 45 7.57 7.78 -1.80
C ASN A 45 8.40 8.74 -2.67
N PRO A 46 8.31 10.07 -2.54
CA PRO A 46 9.16 11.01 -3.28
C PRO A 46 10.67 10.69 -3.21
N ASP A 47 11.08 9.87 -2.24
CA ASP A 47 12.45 9.41 -2.05
C ASP A 47 12.65 7.90 -2.25
N GLY A 48 11.72 7.12 -2.83
CA GLY A 48 11.89 5.66 -2.90
C GLY A 48 11.15 4.90 -4.00
N ILE A 49 11.53 3.64 -4.22
CA ILE A 49 10.87 2.70 -5.16
C ILE A 49 10.39 1.46 -4.44
N GLU A 50 9.22 0.94 -4.83
CA GLU A 50 8.76 -0.37 -4.38
C GLU A 50 9.35 -1.47 -5.26
N VAL A 51 9.79 -2.53 -4.61
CA VAL A 51 10.34 -3.74 -5.22
C VAL A 51 9.78 -4.95 -4.51
N GLU A 52 9.97 -6.11 -5.12
CA GLU A 52 9.85 -7.39 -4.44
C GLU A 52 11.25 -7.95 -4.22
N VAL A 53 11.47 -8.60 -3.08
CA VAL A 53 12.73 -9.23 -2.70
C VAL A 53 12.56 -10.66 -2.23
N ASP A 54 13.61 -11.45 -2.44
CA ASP A 54 13.80 -12.75 -1.83
C ASP A 54 14.80 -12.62 -0.67
N LEU A 55 14.45 -13.15 0.51
CA LEU A 55 15.33 -13.21 1.69
C LEU A 55 15.94 -14.59 1.77
N GLU A 56 17.26 -14.71 1.96
CA GLU A 56 17.96 -16.00 2.08
C GLU A 56 18.96 -15.98 3.25
N ALA A 57 18.90 -17.00 4.11
CA ALA A 57 19.76 -17.12 5.30
C ALA A 57 19.82 -18.56 5.84
N ASP A 58 20.74 -18.80 6.78
CA ASP A 58 20.71 -19.98 7.65
C ASP A 58 19.86 -19.71 8.91
N VAL A 59 19.42 -20.74 9.61
CA VAL A 59 18.77 -20.62 10.92
C VAL A 59 19.02 -21.83 11.81
N GLU A 60 19.14 -21.60 13.11
CA GLU A 60 19.16 -22.63 14.14
C GLU A 60 18.00 -22.40 15.13
N ALA A 61 17.06 -23.33 15.19
CA ALA A 61 15.90 -23.28 16.08
C ALA A 61 15.48 -24.68 16.55
N SER A 62 14.65 -24.73 17.60
CA SER A 62 14.08 -25.99 18.09
C SER A 62 13.09 -26.57 17.08
N SER A 63 12.78 -27.86 17.20
CA SER A 63 11.86 -28.56 16.28
C SER A 63 10.44 -27.97 16.24
N TYR A 64 9.99 -27.33 17.32
CA TYR A 64 8.67 -26.69 17.38
C TYR A 64 8.68 -25.24 16.88
N GLN A 65 9.85 -24.64 16.69
CA GLN A 65 10.02 -23.26 16.22
C GLN A 65 10.57 -23.18 14.79
N ILE A 66 11.12 -24.26 14.24
CA ILE A 66 11.93 -24.21 13.00
C ILE A 66 11.17 -23.64 11.80
N PHE A 67 9.88 -23.91 11.67
CA PHE A 67 9.06 -23.40 10.57
C PHE A 67 8.65 -21.93 10.73
N GLU A 68 8.67 -21.40 11.94
CA GLU A 68 8.41 -19.97 12.23
C GLU A 68 9.71 -19.15 12.24
N ALA A 69 10.86 -19.82 12.31
CA ALA A 69 12.17 -19.18 12.44
C ALA A 69 12.54 -18.27 11.25
N PRO A 70 12.21 -18.60 9.98
CA PRO A 70 12.35 -17.67 8.86
C PRO A 70 11.66 -16.33 9.08
N ALA A 71 10.40 -16.34 9.52
CA ALA A 71 9.65 -15.12 9.82
C ALA A 71 10.27 -14.33 10.96
N GLN A 72 10.73 -15.01 12.02
CA GLN A 72 11.41 -14.36 13.13
C GLN A 72 12.70 -13.67 12.67
N LEU A 73 13.53 -14.32 11.84
CA LEU A 73 14.74 -13.70 11.29
C LEU A 73 14.42 -12.54 10.34
N GLY A 74 13.34 -12.65 9.58
CA GLY A 74 12.82 -11.54 8.78
C GLY A 74 12.59 -10.28 9.62
N GLN A 75 12.00 -10.40 10.81
CA GLN A 75 11.78 -9.25 11.70
C GLN A 75 13.09 -8.60 12.16
N PHE A 76 14.12 -9.40 12.46
CA PHE A 76 15.46 -8.88 12.77
C PHE A 76 16.07 -8.13 11.57
N ALA A 77 15.91 -8.66 10.35
CA ALA A 77 16.38 -8.02 9.13
C ALA A 77 15.66 -6.69 8.87
N LEU A 78 14.33 -6.66 9.07
CA LEU A 78 13.50 -5.46 8.97
C LEU A 78 14.02 -4.35 9.89
N THR A 79 14.19 -4.64 11.18
CA THR A 79 14.71 -3.67 12.15
C THR A 79 16.09 -3.16 11.76
N TYR A 80 16.99 -4.08 11.36
CA TYR A 80 18.36 -3.72 10.97
C TYR A 80 18.37 -2.78 9.75
N LEU A 81 17.64 -3.12 8.69
CA LEU A 81 17.59 -2.33 7.46
C LEU A 81 16.91 -0.97 7.67
N ARG A 82 15.86 -0.93 8.51
CA ARG A 82 15.15 0.31 8.89
C ARG A 82 16.09 1.27 9.62
N LYS A 83 16.88 0.80 10.59
CA LYS A 83 17.85 1.63 11.32
C LYS A 83 18.91 2.25 10.40
N GLN A 84 19.23 1.55 9.31
CA GLN A 84 20.21 1.99 8.34
C GLN A 84 19.62 2.94 7.27
N GLY A 85 18.30 3.21 7.31
CA GLY A 85 17.59 4.06 6.35
C GLY A 85 17.67 3.57 4.91
N GLN A 86 17.88 2.26 4.70
CA GLN A 86 18.17 1.69 3.37
C GLN A 86 16.94 1.10 2.70
N PHE A 87 16.21 0.32 3.49
CA PHE A 87 15.27 -0.67 2.99
C PHE A 87 14.17 -0.85 4.03
N TYR A 88 12.93 -0.81 3.57
CA TYR A 88 11.78 -1.10 4.39
C TYR A 88 11.16 -2.36 3.82
N LEU A 89 11.43 -3.50 4.46
CA LEU A 89 10.71 -4.72 4.17
C LEU A 89 9.26 -4.51 4.62
N GLU A 90 8.33 -4.56 3.67
CA GLU A 90 6.91 -4.59 4.00
C GLU A 90 6.64 -5.96 4.63
N SER A 91 5.89 -5.93 5.73
CA SER A 91 5.75 -6.98 6.74
C SER A 91 6.02 -8.44 6.32
N LEU A 92 6.69 -9.17 7.21
CA LEU A 92 7.20 -10.52 6.99
C LEU A 92 6.44 -11.61 7.77
N ALA A 93 5.59 -11.29 8.74
CA ALA A 93 5.17 -12.28 9.76
C ALA A 93 4.34 -13.44 9.16
N GLU A 94 3.48 -13.18 8.18
CA GLU A 94 2.62 -14.20 7.60
C GLU A 94 3.14 -14.74 6.26
N ASP A 95 3.74 -13.87 5.45
CA ASP A 95 4.37 -14.30 4.19
C ASP A 95 5.60 -15.17 4.42
N ALA A 96 6.32 -14.97 5.52
CA ALA A 96 7.50 -15.77 5.89
C ALA A 96 7.19 -16.98 6.78
N SER A 97 5.91 -17.23 7.11
CA SER A 97 5.42 -18.51 7.67
C SER A 97 4.56 -19.28 6.66
N SER A 98 4.26 -18.68 5.50
CA SER A 98 3.49 -19.31 4.42
C SER A 98 4.21 -20.54 3.85
N ASP A 99 3.47 -21.64 3.85
CA ASP A 99 3.91 -22.94 3.34
C ASP A 99 4.28 -22.94 1.85
N GLN A 100 3.89 -21.89 1.11
CA GLN A 100 4.11 -21.74 -0.33
C GLN A 100 5.19 -20.70 -0.67
N ARG A 101 5.51 -19.78 0.24
CA ARG A 101 6.51 -18.71 0.02
C ARG A 101 7.85 -19.03 0.65
N VAL A 102 7.87 -19.81 1.73
CA VAL A 102 9.11 -20.28 2.35
C VAL A 102 9.57 -21.53 1.64
N GLU A 103 10.84 -21.57 1.27
CA GLU A 103 11.49 -22.75 0.73
C GLU A 103 12.73 -23.11 1.56
N TRP A 104 12.93 -24.40 1.78
CA TRP A 104 14.09 -24.97 2.47
C TRP A 104 14.98 -25.69 1.48
N GLN A 105 16.30 -25.50 1.61
CA GLN A 105 17.25 -26.25 0.82
C GLN A 105 17.52 -27.60 1.50
N ILE A 106 17.03 -28.68 0.89
CA ILE A 106 17.14 -30.05 1.39
C ILE A 106 17.79 -30.91 0.31
N ASP A 107 18.95 -31.48 0.63
CA ASP A 107 19.73 -32.33 -0.28
C ASP A 107 20.05 -31.63 -1.63
N GLY A 108 20.28 -30.30 -1.60
CA GLY A 108 20.61 -29.48 -2.77
C GLY A 108 19.41 -29.00 -3.59
N LEU A 109 18.18 -29.33 -3.19
CA LEU A 109 16.95 -28.90 -3.85
C LEU A 109 16.15 -27.94 -2.96
N TRP A 110 15.57 -26.91 -3.56
CA TRP A 110 14.59 -26.06 -2.89
C TRP A 110 13.26 -26.81 -2.80
N LYS A 111 12.72 -26.91 -1.59
CA LYS A 111 11.42 -27.52 -1.29
C LYS A 111 10.56 -26.49 -0.56
N THR A 112 9.29 -26.39 -0.91
CA THR A 112 8.38 -25.49 -0.17
C THR A 112 8.29 -25.91 1.30
N ALA A 113 7.92 -25.00 2.19
CA ALA A 113 7.73 -25.33 3.59
C ALA A 113 6.69 -26.46 3.77
N ALA A 114 5.62 -26.49 2.98
CA ALA A 114 4.68 -27.62 2.93
C ALA A 114 5.36 -28.97 2.65
N GLU A 115 6.25 -29.04 1.67
CA GLU A 115 7.00 -30.27 1.33
C GLU A 115 8.02 -30.62 2.42
N ALA A 116 8.67 -29.60 2.98
CA ALA A 116 9.71 -29.72 4.00
C ALA A 116 9.18 -30.20 5.36
N ARG A 117 7.87 -30.07 5.65
CA ARG A 117 7.23 -30.58 6.88
C ARG A 117 7.47 -32.08 7.13
N SER A 118 7.71 -32.85 6.08
CA SER A 118 8.01 -34.29 6.16
C SER A 118 9.49 -34.61 6.37
N ALA A 119 10.38 -33.62 6.26
CA ALA A 119 11.82 -33.82 6.35
C ALA A 119 12.32 -33.79 7.82
N PRO A 120 13.43 -34.47 8.13
CA PRO A 120 14.06 -34.34 9.44
C PRO A 120 14.50 -32.90 9.71
N VAL A 121 14.21 -32.38 10.90
CA VAL A 121 14.59 -31.00 11.31
C VAL A 121 16.09 -30.74 11.16
N SER A 122 16.95 -31.76 11.29
CA SER A 122 18.39 -31.65 11.07
C SER A 122 18.79 -31.25 9.64
N LYS A 123 17.87 -31.35 8.67
CA LYS A 123 18.06 -30.89 7.29
C LYS A 123 17.52 -29.48 7.05
N LEU A 124 16.78 -28.91 8.00
CA LEU A 124 16.17 -27.58 7.90
C LEU A 124 17.14 -26.54 8.49
N ARG A 125 18.08 -26.08 7.68
CA ARG A 125 19.07 -25.06 8.09
C ARG A 125 19.05 -23.84 7.19
N HIS A 126 19.09 -24.06 5.88
CA HIS A 126 19.15 -22.98 4.90
C HIS A 126 17.77 -22.77 4.27
N PHE A 127 17.28 -21.54 4.28
CA PHE A 127 15.94 -21.19 3.79
C PHE A 127 15.98 -19.95 2.90
N ARG A 128 14.90 -19.78 2.12
CA ARG A 128 14.56 -18.51 1.51
C ARG A 128 13.08 -18.20 1.64
N ILE A 129 12.74 -16.92 1.75
CA ILE A 129 11.38 -16.39 1.70
C ILE A 129 11.22 -15.68 0.36
N ARG A 130 10.25 -16.11 -0.44
CA ARG A 130 10.01 -15.56 -1.78
C ARG A 130 9.01 -14.42 -1.75
N GLY A 131 9.26 -13.41 -2.57
CA GLY A 131 8.22 -12.48 -2.98
C GLY A 131 7.82 -11.46 -1.92
N VAL A 132 8.77 -11.02 -1.09
CA VAL A 132 8.53 -10.02 -0.03
C VAL A 132 8.50 -8.62 -0.64
N ASN A 133 7.43 -7.87 -0.42
CA ASN A 133 7.38 -6.48 -0.85
C ASN A 133 8.33 -5.61 -0.02
N ALA A 134 8.91 -4.59 -0.64
CA ALA A 134 9.78 -3.67 0.05
C ALA A 134 9.89 -2.32 -0.62
N VAL A 135 10.27 -1.31 0.16
CA VAL A 135 10.54 0.05 -0.32
C VAL A 135 12.02 0.39 -0.14
N LEU A 136 12.71 0.75 -1.22
CA LEU A 136 14.08 1.27 -1.21
C LEU A 136 14.05 2.78 -1.14
N LEU A 137 14.85 3.39 -0.25
CA LEU A 137 14.92 4.84 -0.11
C LEU A 137 16.22 5.46 -0.63
N GLN A 138 16.11 6.74 -1.02
CA GLN A 138 17.17 7.70 -1.34
C GLN A 138 18.27 7.11 -2.24
N ARG A 139 19.51 7.06 -1.73
CA ARG A 139 20.72 6.63 -2.44
C ARG A 139 20.68 5.18 -2.91
N TYR A 140 19.78 4.36 -2.38
CA TYR A 140 19.69 2.93 -2.72
C TYR A 140 18.78 2.66 -3.91
N VAL A 141 18.00 3.64 -4.34
CA VAL A 141 17.30 3.62 -5.63
C VAL A 141 18.29 3.58 -6.80
N SER A 142 19.44 4.26 -6.65
CA SER A 142 20.48 4.31 -7.68
C SER A 142 21.14 2.95 -7.85
N GLY A 143 20.92 2.32 -9.01
CA GLY A 143 21.46 0.99 -9.33
C GLY A 143 20.62 -0.18 -8.81
N ALA A 144 19.40 0.08 -8.35
CA ALA A 144 18.43 -0.99 -8.09
C ALA A 144 18.03 -1.68 -9.39
N SER A 145 18.17 -3.01 -9.42
CA SER A 145 17.77 -3.87 -10.55
C SER A 145 17.47 -5.26 -10.04
N VAL A 146 16.66 -6.02 -10.77
CA VAL A 146 16.46 -7.46 -10.48
C VAL A 146 17.82 -8.16 -10.36
N GLY A 147 17.98 -8.99 -9.33
CA GLY A 147 19.21 -9.69 -8.97
C GLY A 147 20.18 -8.89 -8.09
N LYS A 148 19.91 -7.61 -7.81
CA LYS A 148 20.74 -6.83 -6.87
C LYS A 148 20.57 -7.37 -5.45
N VAL A 149 21.69 -7.64 -4.78
CA VAL A 149 21.72 -8.16 -3.40
C VAL A 149 22.10 -7.05 -2.41
N TYR A 150 21.32 -6.96 -1.33
CA TYR A 150 21.59 -6.22 -0.10
C TYR A 150 21.77 -7.21 1.05
N THR A 151 22.26 -6.75 2.20
CA THR A 151 22.50 -7.62 3.36
C THR A 151 21.96 -7.02 4.65
N ALA A 152 21.40 -7.88 5.51
CA ALA A 152 21.01 -7.51 6.86
C ALA A 152 21.68 -8.42 7.88
N LYS A 153 22.30 -7.82 8.91
CA LYS A 153 22.93 -8.59 9.98
C LYS A 153 21.87 -9.09 10.95
N VAL A 154 21.66 -10.41 10.97
CA VAL A 154 20.64 -11.09 11.78
C VAL A 154 21.29 -12.13 12.71
N PRO A 155 20.65 -12.52 13.83
CA PRO A 155 21.16 -13.59 14.66
C PRO A 155 21.11 -14.94 13.93
N LEU A 156 21.92 -15.92 14.33
CA LEU A 156 21.78 -17.29 13.85
C LEU A 156 20.66 -18.06 14.60
N LYS A 157 20.46 -17.69 15.87
CA LYS A 157 19.48 -18.30 16.80
C LYS A 157 18.46 -17.25 17.25
N PRO A 158 17.40 -17.00 16.48
CA PRO A 158 16.51 -15.87 16.72
C PRO A 158 15.73 -15.95 18.05
N TYR A 159 15.48 -17.16 18.58
CA TYR A 159 14.69 -17.35 19.79
C TYR A 159 15.48 -17.35 21.10
N SER A 160 16.82 -17.39 21.06
CA SER A 160 17.68 -17.36 22.26
C SER A 160 18.42 -16.05 22.44
N VAL A 161 18.18 -15.05 21.58
CA VAL A 161 18.91 -13.77 21.60
C VAL A 161 18.89 -13.11 22.99
N TYR A 162 17.73 -13.04 23.65
CA TYR A 162 17.63 -12.44 24.98
C TYR A 162 18.42 -13.20 26.05
N SER A 163 18.34 -14.54 26.07
CA SER A 163 19.09 -15.35 27.03
C SER A 163 20.60 -15.32 26.78
N ASP A 164 21.00 -15.21 25.52
CA ASP A 164 22.41 -15.27 25.10
C ASP A 164 23.11 -13.91 25.21
N ALA A 165 22.39 -12.82 24.93
CA ALA A 165 22.94 -11.47 24.85
C ALA A 165 22.54 -10.55 26.02
N GLY A 166 21.48 -10.86 26.79
CA GLY A 166 20.84 -9.86 27.64
C GLY A 166 20.50 -8.61 26.82
N ASN A 167 20.79 -7.41 27.30
CA ASN A 167 20.59 -6.17 26.53
C ASN A 167 21.76 -5.77 25.62
N SER A 168 22.82 -6.59 25.49
CA SER A 168 24.07 -6.17 24.82
C SER A 168 23.96 -5.98 23.31
N CYS A 169 22.89 -6.50 22.69
CA CYS A 169 22.58 -6.38 21.26
C CYS A 169 21.26 -5.63 21.03
N ALA A 170 20.79 -4.85 22.01
CA ALA A 170 19.54 -4.08 21.93
C ALA A 170 19.82 -2.60 22.22
N ASP A 171 19.27 -1.71 21.40
CA ASP A 171 19.25 -0.29 21.73
C ASP A 171 18.30 -0.06 22.92
N PRO A 172 18.68 0.75 23.92
CA PRO A 172 17.78 1.12 24.99
C PRO A 172 16.59 1.93 24.44
N ASP A 173 15.41 1.68 24.99
CA ASP A 173 14.18 2.41 24.68
C ASP A 173 13.58 2.92 26.00
N ASP A 174 13.27 4.22 26.06
CA ASP A 174 12.78 4.88 27.27
C ASP A 174 11.30 4.55 27.56
N HIS A 175 10.60 3.92 26.62
CA HIS A 175 9.17 3.60 26.69
C HIS A 175 8.87 2.09 26.78
N MET A 176 9.84 1.22 26.49
CA MET A 176 9.66 -0.23 26.48
C MET A 176 10.76 -0.99 27.23
N GLU A 177 10.36 -1.86 28.16
CA GLU A 177 11.28 -2.80 28.81
C GLU A 177 11.60 -3.96 27.87
N LEU A 178 12.90 -4.24 27.67
CA LEU A 178 13.36 -5.33 26.82
C LEU A 178 12.98 -6.71 27.38
N ASP A 179 12.25 -7.49 26.58
CA ASP A 179 12.01 -8.91 26.80
C ASP A 179 12.25 -9.76 25.54
N ALA A 180 12.17 -11.08 25.68
CA ALA A 180 12.46 -12.02 24.60
C ALA A 180 11.51 -11.90 23.38
N THR A 181 10.26 -11.49 23.59
CA THR A 181 9.24 -11.41 22.55
C THR A 181 9.38 -10.17 21.65
N ILE A 182 9.99 -9.11 22.17
CA ILE A 182 10.20 -7.85 21.45
C ILE A 182 11.65 -7.61 21.03
N TYR A 183 12.57 -8.54 21.30
CA TYR A 183 14.01 -8.30 21.09
C TYR A 183 14.34 -7.85 19.66
N TRP A 184 13.68 -8.45 18.68
CA TRP A 184 13.83 -8.13 17.27
C TRP A 184 13.60 -6.64 16.98
N TYR A 185 12.73 -5.97 17.75
CA TYR A 185 12.40 -4.55 17.60
C TYR A 185 13.55 -3.64 18.04
N MET A 186 14.24 -4.04 19.11
CA MET A 186 15.34 -3.28 19.69
C MET A 186 16.70 -3.68 19.09
N TRP A 187 16.72 -4.68 18.19
CA TRP A 187 17.93 -5.27 17.61
C TRP A 187 18.96 -4.25 17.12
N ASN A 188 20.15 -4.29 17.69
CA ASN A 188 21.33 -3.56 17.25
C ASN A 188 22.59 -4.41 17.42
N PRO A 189 22.98 -5.17 16.37
CA PRO A 189 24.17 -6.02 16.42
C PRO A 189 25.48 -5.25 16.28
N ASP A 190 25.44 -3.96 15.96
CA ASP A 190 26.64 -3.14 15.75
C ASP A 190 27.15 -2.50 17.05
N LEU A 191 26.42 -2.69 18.17
CA LEU A 191 26.88 -2.29 19.49
C LEU A 191 28.17 -3.04 19.85
N SER A 192 29.15 -2.29 20.37
CA SER A 192 30.45 -2.83 20.73
C SER A 192 30.40 -3.97 21.76
N GLY A 193 29.33 -4.08 22.54
CA GLY A 193 29.07 -5.14 23.51
C GLY A 193 28.37 -6.38 22.96
N CYS A 194 27.81 -6.34 21.74
CA CYS A 194 27.06 -7.46 21.19
C CYS A 194 28.00 -8.63 20.85
N ARG A 195 27.79 -9.80 21.46
CA ARG A 195 28.66 -10.98 21.34
C ARG A 195 27.86 -12.27 21.17
N ILE A 196 27.01 -12.31 20.15
CA ILE A 196 26.29 -13.52 19.74
C ILE A 196 26.63 -13.90 18.29
N ALA A 197 26.32 -15.15 17.93
CA ALA A 197 26.46 -15.61 16.56
C ALA A 197 25.48 -14.86 15.65
N THR A 198 26.02 -14.17 14.64
CA THR A 198 25.27 -13.43 13.63
C THR A 198 25.68 -13.90 12.23
N GLN A 199 24.87 -13.55 11.24
CA GLN A 199 25.09 -13.80 9.83
C GLN A 199 24.55 -12.64 9.01
N ASP A 200 24.99 -12.54 7.77
CA ASP A 200 24.41 -11.63 6.78
C ASP A 200 23.32 -12.37 6.00
N MET A 201 22.06 -12.05 6.29
CA MET A 201 20.93 -12.45 5.46
C MET A 201 21.03 -11.72 4.12
N GLN A 202 20.88 -12.45 3.01
CA GLN A 202 20.83 -11.87 1.67
C GLN A 202 19.40 -11.39 1.37
N ILE A 203 19.28 -10.18 0.82
CA ILE A 203 18.03 -9.58 0.36
C ILE A 203 18.19 -9.26 -1.12
N THR A 204 17.61 -10.09 -1.99
CA THR A 204 17.80 -10.00 -3.44
C THR A 204 16.56 -9.41 -4.09
N ILE A 205 16.69 -8.37 -4.91
CA ILE A 205 15.56 -7.85 -5.70
C ILE A 205 15.08 -8.93 -6.69
N SER A 206 13.90 -9.51 -6.45
CA SER A 206 13.28 -10.52 -7.31
C SER A 206 12.44 -9.87 -8.41
N ARG A 207 11.81 -8.73 -8.13
CA ARG A 207 10.97 -8.00 -9.07
C ARG A 207 11.07 -6.50 -8.85
N MET A 208 11.12 -5.76 -9.95
CA MET A 208 10.93 -4.32 -9.96
C MET A 208 9.49 -4.05 -10.38
N PHE A 209 8.76 -3.25 -9.62
CA PHE A 209 7.45 -2.79 -10.05
C PHE A 209 7.61 -1.67 -11.09
N ALA A 210 6.80 -1.71 -12.16
CA ALA A 210 6.85 -0.69 -13.19
C ALA A 210 6.51 0.69 -12.58
N GLN A 211 7.42 1.64 -12.72
CA GLN A 211 7.10 3.06 -12.58
C GLN A 211 6.26 3.45 -13.79
N GLY A 212 5.00 3.87 -13.64
CA GLY A 212 4.22 4.05 -14.87
C GLY A 212 2.90 4.79 -14.92
N LYS A 213 2.22 5.12 -13.82
CA LYS A 213 0.96 5.90 -13.92
C LYS A 213 0.80 6.84 -12.74
N VAL A 214 0.45 8.11 -13.01
CA VAL A 214 -0.11 9.00 -12.00
C VAL A 214 -1.48 8.47 -11.66
N THR A 215 -1.69 8.09 -10.41
CA THR A 215 -2.96 7.54 -9.92
C THR A 215 -3.67 8.56 -9.05
N TYR A 216 -4.98 8.45 -9.03
CA TYR A 216 -5.88 9.34 -8.32
C TYR A 216 -6.74 8.50 -7.38
N PRO A 217 -7.26 9.05 -6.28
CA PRO A 217 -8.39 8.44 -5.61
C PRO A 217 -9.51 8.15 -6.62
N GLU A 218 -10.31 7.10 -6.38
CA GLU A 218 -11.48 6.75 -7.21
C GLU A 218 -12.61 7.79 -7.00
N TYR A 219 -12.38 9.02 -7.45
CA TYR A 219 -13.26 10.16 -7.20
C TYR A 219 -14.65 9.96 -7.80
N ASP A 220 -14.75 9.27 -8.94
CA ASP A 220 -16.03 8.89 -9.55
C ASP A 220 -16.88 8.00 -8.62
N ARG A 221 -16.23 7.11 -7.85
CA ARG A 221 -16.91 6.28 -6.85
C ARG A 221 -17.27 7.07 -5.60
N LEU A 222 -16.36 7.92 -5.12
CA LEU A 222 -16.60 8.77 -3.94
C LEU A 222 -17.74 9.78 -4.14
N ILE A 223 -17.98 10.23 -5.36
CA ILE A 223 -19.03 11.23 -5.64
C ILE A 223 -20.29 10.62 -6.24
N ALA A 224 -20.37 9.29 -6.33
CA ALA A 224 -21.41 8.59 -7.09
C ALA A 224 -22.83 8.92 -6.61
N ASP A 225 -23.00 9.18 -5.32
CA ASP A 225 -24.28 9.56 -4.70
C ASP A 225 -24.41 11.08 -4.46
N GLY A 226 -23.45 11.88 -4.94
CA GLY A 226 -23.38 13.32 -4.72
C GLY A 226 -22.93 13.73 -3.31
N ARG A 227 -22.39 12.81 -2.51
CA ARG A 227 -21.89 13.07 -1.17
C ARG A 227 -20.56 12.36 -0.95
N ILE A 228 -19.60 13.04 -0.33
CA ILE A 228 -18.43 12.38 0.27
C ILE A 228 -18.62 12.33 1.78
N THR A 229 -18.44 11.17 2.40
CA THR A 229 -18.48 11.01 3.86
C THR A 229 -17.09 10.68 4.42
N ALA A 230 -16.65 11.45 5.40
CA ALA A 230 -15.40 11.20 6.12
C ALA A 230 -15.63 11.15 7.63
N VAL A 231 -14.81 10.38 8.34
CA VAL A 231 -14.77 10.36 9.81
C VAL A 231 -13.34 10.45 10.31
N VAL A 232 -13.11 11.27 11.34
CA VAL A 232 -11.83 11.36 12.05
C VAL A 232 -12.00 10.88 13.48
N LEU A 233 -11.36 9.76 13.79
CA LEU A 233 -11.32 9.13 15.11
C LEU A 233 -10.07 9.64 15.85
N PHE A 234 -10.27 10.52 16.81
CA PHE A 234 -9.19 11.01 17.68
C PHE A 234 -9.10 10.09 18.90
N GLY A 235 -8.03 9.30 18.97
CA GLY A 235 -7.72 8.44 20.10
C GLY A 235 -7.13 9.21 21.28
N GLN A 236 -7.22 8.60 22.45
CA GLN A 236 -6.58 9.09 23.66
C GLN A 236 -5.06 8.98 23.54
N ILE A 237 -4.33 10.05 23.91
CA ILE A 237 -2.86 10.11 23.84
C ILE A 237 -2.19 10.13 25.23
N GLY A 238 -2.87 10.56 26.29
CA GLY A 238 -2.33 10.44 27.64
C GLY A 238 -2.65 9.09 28.29
N ASP A 239 -1.84 8.65 29.26
CA ASP A 239 -2.05 7.38 29.99
C ASP A 239 -3.11 7.45 31.12
N GLY A 240 -3.74 8.62 31.31
CA GLY A 240 -4.65 8.91 32.42
C GLY A 240 -6.14 8.75 32.11
N ALA A 241 -7.01 9.32 32.94
CA ALA A 241 -8.42 9.47 32.57
C ALA A 241 -8.57 10.53 31.46
N ILE A 242 -9.48 10.31 30.51
CA ILE A 242 -9.73 11.24 29.41
C ILE A 242 -10.19 12.60 29.96
N SER A 243 -9.32 13.59 29.80
CA SER A 243 -9.50 14.96 30.27
C SER A 243 -9.47 15.94 29.09
N ASP A 244 -9.94 17.16 29.31
CA ASP A 244 -9.97 18.17 28.26
C ASP A 244 -8.60 18.63 27.77
N SER A 245 -7.54 18.31 28.52
CA SER A 245 -6.13 18.54 28.21
C SER A 245 -5.47 17.36 27.50
N ASP A 246 -6.17 16.24 27.29
CA ASP A 246 -5.63 15.12 26.50
C ASP A 246 -5.28 15.61 25.08
N PRO A 247 -4.10 15.26 24.53
CA PRO A 247 -3.70 15.72 23.20
C PRO A 247 -4.71 15.35 22.10
N GLY A 248 -5.34 14.17 22.18
CA GLY A 248 -6.40 13.76 21.27
C GLY A 248 -7.66 14.62 21.39
N MET A 249 -8.05 15.00 22.63
CA MET A 249 -9.12 15.95 22.86
C MET A 249 -8.79 17.36 22.32
N SER A 250 -7.53 17.79 22.43
CA SER A 250 -7.06 19.06 21.89
C SER A 250 -7.12 19.06 20.35
N ALA A 251 -6.58 18.03 19.71
CA ALA A 251 -6.59 17.85 18.26
C ALA A 251 -8.02 17.83 17.69
N TYR A 252 -8.94 17.11 18.35
CA TYR A 252 -10.37 17.10 18.05
C TYR A 252 -11.00 18.50 18.09
N LYS A 253 -10.73 19.28 19.14
CA LYS A 253 -11.24 20.65 19.28
C LYS A 253 -10.68 21.55 18.18
N THR A 254 -9.41 21.40 17.85
CA THR A 254 -8.74 22.19 16.79
C THR A 254 -9.34 21.91 15.42
N MET A 255 -9.52 20.64 15.04
CA MET A 255 -10.14 20.27 13.75
C MET A 255 -11.54 20.87 13.62
N ALA A 256 -12.34 20.80 14.68
CA ALA A 256 -13.68 21.37 14.67
C ALA A 256 -13.69 22.90 14.51
N ARG A 257 -12.72 23.62 15.12
CA ARG A 257 -12.55 25.07 14.89
C ARG A 257 -12.15 25.34 13.44
N ASN A 258 -11.23 24.54 12.90
CA ASN A 258 -10.76 24.66 11.53
C ASN A 258 -11.88 24.47 10.50
N LEU A 259 -12.74 23.47 10.68
CA LEU A 259 -13.91 23.26 9.83
C LEU A 259 -14.90 24.44 9.88
N LYS A 260 -15.18 24.99 11.07
CA LYS A 260 -16.03 26.20 11.21
C LYS A 260 -15.42 27.41 10.52
N ASN A 261 -14.12 27.63 10.69
CA ASN A 261 -13.39 28.71 10.03
C ASN A 261 -13.44 28.57 8.51
N ALA A 262 -13.35 27.33 8.01
CA ALA A 262 -13.53 26.97 6.60
C ALA A 262 -15.00 26.97 6.13
N LYS A 263 -15.94 27.45 6.95
CA LYS A 263 -17.36 27.61 6.64
C LYS A 263 -18.12 26.29 6.44
N PHE A 264 -17.65 25.20 7.05
CA PHE A 264 -18.52 24.05 7.27
C PHE A 264 -19.57 24.38 8.32
N THR A 265 -20.78 23.85 8.11
CA THR A 265 -21.91 23.99 9.03
C THR A 265 -21.96 22.76 9.92
N GLU A 266 -22.00 22.97 11.24
CA GLU A 266 -22.19 21.88 12.20
C GLU A 266 -23.66 21.44 12.22
N VAL A 267 -23.91 20.14 12.11
CA VAL A 267 -25.25 19.54 12.09
C VAL A 267 -25.57 18.94 13.45
N THR A 268 -26.72 19.33 14.03
CA THR A 268 -27.14 18.89 15.37
C THR A 268 -28.57 18.35 15.33
N PRO A 269 -28.85 17.17 15.92
CA PRO A 269 -27.87 16.25 16.54
C PRO A 269 -27.04 15.50 15.50
N ALA A 270 -25.76 15.25 15.82
CA ALA A 270 -24.95 14.29 15.09
C ALA A 270 -25.24 12.86 15.60
N PRO A 271 -25.13 11.81 14.77
CA PRO A 271 -25.35 10.45 15.24
C PRO A 271 -24.35 10.00 16.32
N VAL A 272 -23.08 10.36 16.17
CA VAL A 272 -21.98 10.18 17.14
C VAL A 272 -21.03 11.37 16.99
N GLY A 273 -20.39 11.80 18.08
CA GLY A 273 -19.42 12.90 18.05
C GLY A 273 -20.03 14.19 17.49
N ARG A 274 -19.37 14.78 16.49
CA ARG A 274 -19.81 16.02 15.82
C ARG A 274 -19.76 15.88 14.31
N ARG A 275 -20.79 16.40 13.63
CA ARG A 275 -20.92 16.32 12.17
C ARG A 275 -20.82 17.70 11.53
N PHE A 276 -20.01 17.81 10.49
CA PHE A 276 -19.82 19.04 9.72
C PHE A 276 -20.13 18.80 8.25
N ARG A 277 -20.84 19.74 7.61
CA ARG A 277 -21.17 19.64 6.18
C ARG A 277 -20.85 20.92 5.43
N LYS A 278 -20.45 20.77 4.17
CA LYS A 278 -20.34 21.87 3.22
C LYS A 278 -20.50 21.38 1.78
N THR A 279 -21.24 22.11 0.98
CA THR A 279 -21.44 21.79 -0.44
C THR A 279 -20.38 22.46 -1.32
N PHE A 280 -19.80 21.69 -2.23
CA PHE A 280 -18.82 22.11 -3.22
C PHE A 280 -19.31 21.72 -4.62
N GLY A 281 -19.85 22.69 -5.35
CA GLY A 281 -20.52 22.40 -6.63
C GLY A 281 -21.75 21.53 -6.39
N GLN A 282 -21.74 20.31 -6.94
CA GLN A 282 -22.82 19.32 -6.80
C GLN A 282 -22.58 18.29 -5.68
N VAL A 283 -21.42 18.34 -5.00
CA VAL A 283 -21.04 17.34 -4.00
C VAL A 283 -21.17 17.93 -2.60
N GLU A 284 -21.88 17.25 -1.70
CA GLU A 284 -21.87 17.54 -0.27
C GLU A 284 -20.70 16.81 0.40
N PHE A 285 -19.81 17.54 1.07
CA PHE A 285 -18.76 16.91 1.88
C PHE A 285 -19.18 16.92 3.35
N GLU A 286 -19.40 15.73 3.91
CA GLU A 286 -19.70 15.48 5.32
C GLU A 286 -18.46 14.95 6.05
N ILE A 287 -18.13 15.54 7.19
CA ILE A 287 -17.00 15.14 8.04
C ILE A 287 -17.50 14.98 9.47
N ASP A 288 -17.43 13.75 9.98
CA ASP A 288 -17.68 13.41 11.37
C ASP A 288 -16.37 13.42 12.18
N LEU A 289 -16.42 13.98 13.38
CA LEU A 289 -15.30 14.00 14.32
C LEU A 289 -15.70 13.25 15.59
N TYR A 290 -14.98 12.17 15.91
CA TYR A 290 -15.21 11.37 17.11
C TYR A 290 -14.07 11.66 18.08
N SER A 291 -14.41 12.11 19.28
CA SER A 291 -13.43 12.42 20.32
C SER A 291 -12.92 11.15 21.01
N PRO A 292 -11.86 11.24 21.84
CA PRO A 292 -11.46 10.13 22.70
C PRO A 292 -12.59 9.59 23.59
N ARG A 293 -13.61 10.41 23.91
CA ARG A 293 -14.78 9.96 24.69
C ARG A 293 -15.76 9.12 23.87
N ASP A 294 -15.76 9.28 22.55
CA ASP A 294 -16.62 8.54 21.64
C ASP A 294 -15.97 7.22 21.20
N PHE A 295 -14.63 7.19 21.12
CA PHE A 295 -13.81 6.01 20.89
C PHE A 295 -12.36 6.32 21.29
N SER A 296 -11.90 5.78 22.42
CA SER A 296 -10.59 6.14 22.98
C SER A 296 -9.40 5.47 22.27
N GLY A 297 -9.62 4.38 21.55
CA GLY A 297 -8.60 3.69 20.75
C GLY A 297 -8.89 2.21 20.56
N LEU A 298 -7.94 1.47 20.00
CA LEU A 298 -8.11 0.04 19.64
C LEU A 298 -8.32 -0.90 20.84
N GLY A 299 -8.24 -0.39 22.08
CA GLY A 299 -8.58 -1.13 23.31
C GLY A 299 -10.00 -0.85 23.83
N ASP A 300 -10.73 0.05 23.19
CA ASP A 300 -12.03 0.54 23.66
C ASP A 300 -13.19 -0.35 23.19
N PHE A 301 -13.30 -1.54 23.79
CA PHE A 301 -14.39 -2.46 23.46
C PHE A 301 -15.77 -1.94 23.86
N ALA A 302 -15.84 -1.04 24.84
CA ALA A 302 -17.10 -0.45 25.28
C ALA A 302 -17.72 0.43 24.20
N HIS A 303 -16.90 1.08 23.37
CA HIS A 303 -17.35 1.94 22.27
C HIS A 303 -17.10 1.33 20.88
N PHE A 304 -16.91 0.01 20.78
CA PHE A 304 -16.71 -0.66 19.50
C PHE A 304 -17.87 -0.42 18.50
N SER A 305 -19.11 -0.26 18.98
CA SER A 305 -20.25 0.07 18.12
C SER A 305 -20.10 1.41 17.40
N ASN A 306 -19.44 2.38 18.04
CA ASN A 306 -19.15 3.68 17.42
C ASN A 306 -18.09 3.51 16.33
N PHE A 307 -17.04 2.72 16.59
CA PHE A 307 -16.04 2.39 15.58
C PHE A 307 -16.65 1.63 14.38
N GLN A 308 -17.49 0.62 14.63
CA GLN A 308 -18.21 -0.09 13.57
C GLN A 308 -19.07 0.87 12.73
N ARG A 309 -19.75 1.84 13.38
CA ARG A 309 -20.53 2.87 12.69
C ARG A 309 -19.65 3.78 11.84
N ALA A 310 -18.51 4.21 12.38
CA ALA A 310 -17.52 5.01 11.64
C ALA A 310 -17.13 4.31 10.33
N LEU A 311 -16.83 3.01 10.37
CA LEU A 311 -16.50 2.23 9.17
C LEU A 311 -17.69 2.04 8.22
N SER A 312 -18.89 1.85 8.75
CA SER A 312 -20.07 1.48 7.95
C SER A 312 -20.68 2.66 7.19
N GLU A 313 -20.47 3.89 7.67
CA GLU A 313 -21.13 5.10 7.17
C GLU A 313 -20.20 6.04 6.39
N HIS A 314 -18.88 5.81 6.43
CA HIS A 314 -17.90 6.76 5.89
C HIS A 314 -17.01 6.15 4.81
N GLU A 315 -16.85 6.85 3.70
CA GLU A 315 -15.94 6.50 2.62
C GLU A 315 -14.49 6.80 2.99
N ILE A 316 -14.23 7.85 3.76
CA ILE A 316 -12.90 8.21 4.23
C ILE A 316 -12.83 7.98 5.74
N VAL A 317 -12.00 7.03 6.18
CA VAL A 317 -11.83 6.71 7.60
C VAL A 317 -10.44 7.11 8.04
N VAL A 318 -10.37 8.02 9.01
CA VAL A 318 -9.11 8.45 9.62
C VAL A 318 -9.04 7.91 11.04
N TYR A 319 -7.95 7.19 11.34
CA TYR A 319 -7.61 6.80 12.71
C TYR A 319 -6.35 7.54 13.16
N ASP A 320 -6.50 8.37 14.20
CA ASP A 320 -5.45 9.18 14.81
C ASP A 320 -5.40 8.88 16.32
N GLY A 321 -4.75 7.78 16.68
CA GLY A 321 -4.64 7.33 18.07
C GLY A 321 -3.46 6.38 18.26
N HIS A 322 -3.21 5.97 19.51
CA HIS A 322 -2.13 5.04 19.81
C HIS A 322 -2.23 3.74 19.00
N SER A 323 -1.14 3.42 18.30
CA SER A 323 -0.98 2.11 17.68
C SER A 323 -0.79 1.04 18.76
N MET A 324 -1.41 -0.12 18.58
CA MET A 324 -1.07 -1.32 19.35
C MET A 324 0.00 -2.07 18.57
N LEU A 325 1.24 -2.06 19.05
CA LEU A 325 2.34 -2.80 18.43
C LEU A 325 2.01 -4.31 18.41
N GLY A 326 2.34 -4.99 17.32
CA GLY A 326 2.68 -6.42 17.40
C GLY A 326 1.55 -7.44 17.41
N ALA A 327 0.40 -7.11 18.03
CA ALA A 327 -0.44 -8.15 18.60
C ALA A 327 -1.93 -7.80 18.70
N SER A 328 -2.44 -6.97 17.79
CA SER A 328 -3.87 -6.61 17.79
C SER A 328 -4.57 -7.21 16.57
N ASP A 329 -5.54 -8.09 16.84
CA ASP A 329 -6.54 -8.60 15.89
C ASP A 329 -7.70 -7.59 15.73
N PHE A 330 -7.60 -6.39 16.31
CA PHE A 330 -8.72 -5.45 16.40
C PHE A 330 -9.34 -5.14 15.04
N TRP A 331 -8.53 -4.97 13.99
CA TRP A 331 -9.00 -4.65 12.65
C TRP A 331 -9.63 -5.85 11.91
N GLU A 332 -9.53 -7.07 12.43
CA GLU A 332 -10.23 -8.25 11.88
C GLU A 332 -11.68 -8.36 12.39
N ARG A 333 -11.98 -7.68 13.49
CA ARG A 333 -13.28 -7.76 14.20
C ARG A 333 -14.43 -7.01 13.51
N PRO A 334 -14.24 -5.84 12.86
CA PRO A 334 -15.32 -5.09 12.26
C PRO A 334 -15.85 -5.77 11.00
N THR A 335 -17.10 -5.49 10.68
CA THR A 335 -17.64 -5.77 9.35
C THR A 335 -17.37 -4.58 8.44
N TYR A 336 -16.77 -4.83 7.28
CA TYR A 336 -16.46 -3.77 6.32
C TYR A 336 -17.57 -3.63 5.27
N PRO A 337 -17.92 -2.40 4.86
CA PRO A 337 -18.90 -2.17 3.81
C PRO A 337 -18.33 -2.52 2.43
N SER A 338 -19.19 -2.70 1.43
CA SER A 338 -18.78 -3.04 0.06
C SER A 338 -18.36 -1.84 -0.80
N PHE A 339 -18.72 -0.60 -0.43
CA PHE A 339 -18.35 0.60 -1.18
C PHE A 339 -16.85 0.90 -1.07
N TYR A 340 -16.28 1.68 -2.00
CA TYR A 340 -14.85 2.03 -1.97
C TYR A 340 -14.51 2.90 -0.77
N GLN A 341 -13.42 2.60 -0.07
CA GLN A 341 -12.98 3.36 1.10
C GLN A 341 -11.52 3.81 0.99
N ILE A 342 -11.24 4.96 1.59
CA ILE A 342 -9.90 5.47 1.85
C ILE A 342 -9.64 5.40 3.35
N PHE A 343 -8.58 4.72 3.76
CA PHE A 343 -8.11 4.72 5.14
C PHE A 343 -6.88 5.61 5.28
N LEU A 344 -6.91 6.53 6.24
CA LEU A 344 -5.75 7.30 6.67
C LEU A 344 -5.38 6.85 8.09
N TYR A 345 -4.25 6.15 8.23
CA TYR A 345 -3.79 5.66 9.52
C TYR A 345 -2.61 6.52 10.01
N GLY A 346 -2.84 7.33 11.04
CA GLY A 346 -1.87 8.27 11.61
C GLY A 346 -0.82 7.66 12.54
N GLY A 347 -0.67 6.32 12.53
CA GLY A 347 0.31 5.59 13.33
C GLY A 347 1.42 4.94 12.48
N CYS A 348 2.31 4.19 13.14
CA CYS A 348 3.37 3.43 12.45
C CYS A 348 2.79 2.39 11.47
N LEU A 349 3.49 2.16 10.35
CA LEU A 349 3.12 1.11 9.39
C LEU A 349 2.97 -0.24 10.10
N GLY A 350 1.78 -0.80 9.95
CA GLY A 350 1.39 -2.08 10.51
C GLY A 350 0.62 -2.89 9.49
N TYR A 351 1.31 -3.44 8.47
CA TYR A 351 0.62 -4.18 7.41
C TYR A 351 -0.23 -5.32 7.99
N GLU A 352 0.32 -6.15 8.89
CA GLU A 352 -0.45 -7.21 9.55
C GLU A 352 -1.56 -6.67 10.46
N TYR A 353 -1.31 -5.54 11.11
CA TYR A 353 -2.20 -5.05 12.17
C TYR A 353 -3.46 -4.41 11.61
N TYR A 354 -3.39 -3.76 10.46
CA TYR A 354 -4.56 -3.10 9.89
C TYR A 354 -4.66 -3.22 8.37
N VAL A 355 -3.56 -3.14 7.60
CA VAL A 355 -3.67 -3.17 6.13
C VAL A 355 -4.28 -4.49 5.66
N ARG A 356 -3.78 -5.63 6.14
CA ARG A 356 -4.27 -6.96 5.77
C ARG A 356 -5.69 -7.22 6.28
N PRO A 357 -6.04 -7.01 7.56
CA PRO A 357 -7.41 -7.16 8.03
C PRO A 357 -8.41 -6.31 7.27
N ILE A 358 -8.06 -5.05 6.99
CA ILE A 358 -8.88 -4.15 6.19
C ILE A 358 -9.01 -4.71 4.77
N LEU A 359 -7.90 -5.03 4.09
CA LEU A 359 -7.91 -5.57 2.72
C LEU A 359 -8.78 -6.83 2.61
N ALA A 360 -8.62 -7.76 3.54
CA ALA A 360 -9.39 -9.00 3.61
C ALA A 360 -10.89 -8.69 3.78
N GLY A 361 -11.24 -7.79 4.71
CA GLY A 361 -12.61 -7.35 4.93
C GLY A 361 -13.22 -6.62 3.73
N LYS A 362 -12.41 -5.89 2.95
CA LYS A 362 -12.81 -5.14 1.75
C LYS A 362 -12.91 -6.00 0.49
N GLY A 363 -12.39 -7.22 0.53
CA GLY A 363 -12.43 -8.17 -0.60
C GLY A 363 -11.49 -7.81 -1.75
N GLY A 364 -10.44 -7.04 -1.50
CA GLY A 364 -9.40 -6.70 -2.47
C GLY A 364 -9.15 -5.19 -2.68
N TRP A 365 -8.03 -4.89 -3.33
CA TRP A 365 -7.50 -3.53 -3.53
C TRP A 365 -8.41 -2.64 -4.36
N GLN A 366 -9.22 -3.22 -5.24
CA GLN A 366 -10.22 -2.49 -6.02
C GLN A 366 -11.23 -1.74 -5.14
N ASN A 367 -11.36 -2.04 -3.85
CA ASN A 367 -12.32 -1.38 -2.95
C ASN A 367 -11.66 -0.56 -1.83
N VAL A 368 -10.33 -0.46 -1.80
CA VAL A 368 -9.66 0.21 -0.69
C VAL A 368 -8.31 0.80 -1.06
N ASP A 369 -8.11 2.05 -0.66
CA ASP A 369 -6.78 2.68 -0.60
C ASP A 369 -6.42 2.95 0.85
N ILE A 370 -5.16 2.70 1.22
CA ILE A 370 -4.70 2.84 2.62
C ILE A 370 -3.42 3.67 2.66
N MET A 371 -3.52 4.88 3.19
CA MET A 371 -2.38 5.75 3.46
C MET A 371 -1.80 5.41 4.84
N SER A 372 -0.50 5.13 4.85
CA SER A 372 0.25 4.71 6.03
C SER A 372 1.65 5.29 6.05
N SER A 373 2.25 5.40 7.24
CA SER A 373 3.62 5.87 7.40
C SER A 373 4.60 4.73 7.56
N VAL A 374 5.56 4.58 6.64
CA VAL A 374 6.60 3.54 6.65
C VAL A 374 7.62 3.75 7.78
N VAL A 375 7.75 5.00 8.26
CA VAL A 375 8.53 5.36 9.45
C VAL A 375 7.56 5.80 10.56
N GLU A 376 7.93 5.63 11.82
CA GLU A 376 7.17 6.22 12.92
C GLU A 376 7.11 7.74 12.77
N VAL A 377 5.90 8.29 12.85
CA VAL A 377 5.65 9.73 12.79
C VAL A 377 4.70 10.07 13.90
N SER A 378 5.15 10.91 14.82
CA SER A 378 4.29 11.54 15.81
C SER A 378 3.63 12.77 15.18
N ALA A 379 2.60 12.57 14.35
CA ALA A 379 1.80 13.66 13.78
C ALA A 379 0.34 13.47 14.18
N ASN A 380 -0.30 14.52 14.69
CA ASN A 380 -1.72 14.46 14.99
C ASN A 380 -2.56 14.62 13.71
N ALA A 381 -3.85 14.28 13.74
CA ALA A 381 -4.74 14.34 12.58
C ALA A 381 -4.83 15.72 11.93
N ASN A 382 -4.55 16.82 12.63
CA ASN A 382 -4.57 18.15 11.99
C ASN A 382 -3.38 18.36 11.05
N GLU A 383 -2.27 17.66 11.26
CA GLU A 383 -1.06 17.74 10.44
C GLU A 383 -1.01 16.60 9.42
N PHE A 384 -1.61 15.45 9.75
CA PHE A 384 -1.67 14.28 8.89
C PHE A 384 -2.93 14.22 8.02
N ALA A 385 -4.12 14.24 8.62
CA ALA A 385 -5.37 14.01 7.90
C ALA A 385 -5.99 15.29 7.32
N ALA A 386 -5.87 16.42 8.01
CA ALA A 386 -6.46 17.68 7.53
C ALA A 386 -5.93 18.11 6.15
N PRO A 387 -4.62 17.99 5.82
CA PRO A 387 -4.13 18.27 4.48
C PRO A 387 -4.72 17.36 3.39
N VAL A 388 -4.95 16.08 3.70
CA VAL A 388 -5.60 15.14 2.77
C VAL A 388 -7.06 15.55 2.55
N LEU A 389 -7.83 15.73 3.63
CA LEU A 389 -9.24 16.11 3.56
C LEU A 389 -9.42 17.47 2.87
N SER A 390 -8.54 18.44 3.12
CA SER A 390 -8.61 19.76 2.48
C SER A 390 -8.25 19.72 0.99
N LYS A 391 -7.32 18.86 0.57
CA LYS A 391 -7.01 18.61 -0.84
C LYS A 391 -8.15 17.89 -1.57
N ILE A 392 -8.81 16.93 -0.92
CA ILE A 392 -10.04 16.31 -1.44
C ILE A 392 -11.10 17.39 -1.61
N GLN A 393 -11.36 18.22 -0.59
CA GLN A 393 -12.24 19.39 -0.74
C GLN A 393 -11.82 20.27 -1.93
N TYR A 394 -10.53 20.58 -2.06
CA TYR A 394 -10.00 21.49 -3.09
C TYR A 394 -10.29 20.98 -4.51
N THR A 395 -10.23 19.66 -4.70
CA THR A 395 -10.43 19.01 -6.01
C THR A 395 -11.88 19.03 -6.49
N LEU A 396 -12.85 19.06 -5.56
CA LEU A 396 -14.30 18.99 -5.86
C LEU A 396 -14.79 20.10 -6.79
N THR A 397 -14.08 21.22 -6.85
CA THR A 397 -14.42 22.37 -7.74
C THR A 397 -13.40 22.57 -8.87
N ARG A 398 -12.46 21.63 -9.04
CA ARG A 398 -11.30 21.77 -9.93
C ARG A 398 -11.10 20.58 -10.86
N GLY A 399 -12.17 19.83 -11.12
CA GLY A 399 -12.17 18.72 -12.06
C GLY A 399 -11.35 17.53 -11.58
N TYR A 400 -11.29 17.29 -10.27
CA TYR A 400 -10.75 16.06 -9.67
C TYR A 400 -9.27 15.78 -10.00
N LYS A 401 -8.48 16.83 -10.24
CA LYS A 401 -7.08 16.76 -10.71
C LYS A 401 -6.02 16.53 -9.63
N VAL A 402 -6.43 16.39 -8.37
CA VAL A 402 -5.53 16.08 -7.26
C VAL A 402 -5.21 14.59 -7.27
N SER A 403 -3.97 14.23 -7.56
CA SER A 403 -3.52 12.84 -7.55
C SER A 403 -3.11 12.37 -6.14
N TRP A 404 -2.85 11.07 -5.97
CA TRP A 404 -2.25 10.56 -4.74
C TRP A 404 -0.89 11.21 -4.43
N LYS A 405 -0.11 11.62 -5.45
CA LYS A 405 1.09 12.48 -5.30
C LYS A 405 0.77 13.70 -4.46
N ASP A 406 -0.25 14.42 -4.88
CA ASP A 406 -0.54 15.76 -4.39
C ASP A 406 -1.05 15.69 -2.95
N LEU A 407 -1.77 14.62 -2.61
CA LEU A 407 -2.19 14.30 -1.25
C LEU A 407 -0.98 14.00 -0.36
N LEU A 408 -0.09 13.10 -0.79
CA LEU A 408 1.10 12.74 -0.01
C LEU A 408 2.04 13.93 0.17
N GLN A 409 2.21 14.77 -0.85
CA GLN A 409 3.01 15.99 -0.76
C GLN A 409 2.40 17.00 0.22
N ALA A 410 1.07 17.15 0.23
CA ALA A 410 0.39 18.05 1.15
C ALA A 410 0.63 17.65 2.61
N VAL A 411 0.59 16.34 2.89
CA VAL A 411 0.93 15.79 4.20
C VAL A 411 2.41 16.02 4.51
N ARG A 412 3.33 15.60 3.62
CA ARG A 412 4.79 15.75 3.79
C ARG A 412 5.21 17.18 4.15
N ASN A 413 4.59 18.19 3.54
CA ASN A 413 4.87 19.59 3.84
C ASN A 413 4.57 19.99 5.30
N LYS A 414 3.78 19.21 6.04
CA LYS A 414 3.43 19.44 7.44
C LYS A 414 4.19 18.54 8.40
N VAL A 415 4.34 17.27 8.04
CA VAL A 415 4.93 16.25 8.91
C VAL A 415 6.42 15.99 8.63
N GLY A 416 7.05 16.76 7.74
CA GLY A 416 8.50 16.71 7.45
C GLY A 416 8.91 15.55 6.54
N ASP A 417 10.14 15.07 6.68
CA ASP A 417 10.73 13.96 5.87
C ASP A 417 10.17 12.56 6.20
N SER A 418 9.06 12.54 6.92
CA SER A 418 8.28 11.35 7.19
C SER A 418 7.88 10.65 5.88
N THR A 419 8.17 9.35 5.81
CA THR A 419 7.93 8.54 4.63
C THR A 419 6.53 7.93 4.67
N PHE A 420 5.59 8.56 3.98
CA PHE A 420 4.24 8.02 3.77
C PHE A 420 4.14 7.35 2.41
N GLY A 421 3.40 6.23 2.37
CA GLY A 421 3.00 5.54 1.15
C GLY A 421 1.49 5.33 1.14
N VAL A 422 0.96 4.88 -0.01
CA VAL A 422 -0.45 4.48 -0.14
C VAL A 422 -0.52 3.13 -0.83
N SER A 423 -1.10 2.16 -0.14
CA SER A 423 -1.40 0.83 -0.68
C SER A 423 -2.74 0.83 -1.41
N GLY A 424 -2.90 -0.02 -2.43
CA GLY A 424 -4.12 -0.14 -3.25
C GLY A 424 -4.10 0.66 -4.55
N VAL A 425 -3.34 1.76 -4.59
CA VAL A 425 -3.46 2.76 -5.64
C VAL A 425 -3.04 2.33 -7.05
N ARG A 426 -2.35 1.18 -7.20
CA ARG A 426 -1.93 0.65 -8.51
C ARG A 426 -3.11 0.26 -9.39
N ASP A 427 -4.16 -0.21 -8.74
CA ASP A 427 -5.36 -0.71 -9.40
C ASP A 427 -6.38 0.41 -9.64
N ASN A 428 -6.06 1.65 -9.22
CA ASN A 428 -6.95 2.78 -9.38
C ASN A 428 -7.14 3.12 -10.85
N CYS A 429 -8.41 3.20 -11.22
CA CYS A 429 -8.84 3.41 -12.58
C CYS A 429 -9.19 4.87 -12.85
N PHE A 430 -9.60 5.66 -11.87
CA PHE A 430 -9.96 7.05 -12.11
C PHE A 430 -8.80 7.90 -12.64
N SER A 431 -9.09 8.74 -13.64
CA SER A 431 -8.32 9.96 -13.91
C SER A 431 -9.23 11.11 -14.36
N PRO A 432 -8.78 12.37 -14.22
CA PRO A 432 -9.51 13.53 -14.74
C PRO A 432 -9.80 13.49 -16.24
N ALA A 433 -9.01 12.70 -17.00
CA ALA A 433 -9.14 12.56 -18.45
C ALA A 433 -9.97 11.33 -18.86
N GLY A 434 -10.54 10.60 -17.89
CA GLY A 434 -11.20 9.30 -18.10
C GLY A 434 -10.45 8.17 -17.43
N SER A 435 -10.94 6.94 -17.54
CA SER A 435 -10.35 5.82 -16.79
C SER A 435 -9.00 5.34 -17.35
N LEU A 436 -8.02 5.17 -16.46
CA LEU A 436 -6.69 4.56 -16.65
C LEU A 436 -6.75 3.06 -16.94
N CYS A 437 -7.87 2.41 -16.62
CA CYS A 437 -8.15 1.00 -16.86
C CYS A 437 -8.97 0.77 -18.14
N GLY A 438 -9.28 1.84 -18.89
CA GLY A 438 -10.29 1.85 -19.95
C GLY A 438 -11.68 2.21 -19.39
N THR A 439 -12.58 2.71 -20.23
CA THR A 439 -13.91 3.18 -19.81
C THR A 439 -14.65 2.04 -19.09
N PRO A 440 -15.04 2.19 -17.81
CA PRO A 440 -15.91 1.21 -17.17
C PRO A 440 -17.18 1.10 -18.02
N PRO A 441 -17.57 -0.11 -18.44
CA PRO A 441 -18.81 -0.31 -19.16
C PRO A 441 -19.99 0.30 -18.38
N ASP A 442 -20.69 1.31 -18.91
CA ASP A 442 -21.98 1.73 -18.35
C ASP A 442 -22.96 0.55 -18.54
N PRO A 443 -23.47 -0.08 -17.47
CA PRO A 443 -24.24 -1.31 -17.58
C PRO A 443 -25.53 -1.17 -18.41
N ASN A 444 -26.00 0.06 -18.66
CA ASN A 444 -27.16 0.33 -19.51
C ASN A 444 -26.81 0.51 -20.99
N THR A 445 -25.56 0.87 -21.29
CA THR A 445 -25.07 1.13 -22.65
C THR A 445 -23.95 0.19 -23.09
N SER A 446 -23.55 -0.76 -22.26
CA SER A 446 -22.47 -1.69 -22.57
C SER A 446 -22.81 -3.14 -22.27
N LYS A 447 -22.14 -4.04 -22.98
CA LYS A 447 -22.28 -5.49 -22.84
C LYS A 447 -20.91 -6.14 -22.84
N ARG A 448 -20.74 -7.13 -21.97
CA ARG A 448 -19.52 -7.94 -21.87
C ARG A 448 -19.77 -9.32 -22.45
N TYR A 449 -18.85 -9.78 -23.29
CA TYR A 449 -18.82 -11.12 -23.86
C TYR A 449 -17.45 -11.71 -23.57
N GLU A 450 -17.38 -12.97 -23.16
CA GLU A 450 -16.12 -13.58 -22.73
C GLU A 450 -15.93 -14.98 -23.28
N ASN A 451 -14.68 -15.41 -23.34
CA ASN A 451 -14.31 -16.80 -23.52
C ASN A 451 -13.21 -17.16 -22.52
N THR A 452 -13.56 -18.05 -21.59
CA THR A 452 -12.70 -18.55 -20.51
C THR A 452 -12.05 -19.91 -20.83
N THR A 453 -12.19 -20.37 -22.08
CA THR A 453 -11.56 -21.62 -22.53
C THR A 453 -10.08 -21.37 -22.74
N SER A 454 -9.26 -21.92 -21.83
CA SER A 454 -7.81 -21.83 -21.96
C SER A 454 -7.30 -22.62 -23.17
N ALA A 455 -6.28 -22.08 -23.83
CA ALA A 455 -5.66 -22.71 -25.00
C ALA A 455 -4.16 -22.45 -25.04
N SER A 456 -3.37 -23.50 -25.25
CA SER A 456 -1.91 -23.42 -25.38
C SER A 456 -1.50 -22.61 -26.61
N ILE A 457 -0.47 -21.78 -26.47
CA ILE A 457 0.15 -21.05 -27.57
C ILE A 457 1.30 -21.92 -28.11
N PRO A 458 1.25 -22.37 -29.38
CA PRO A 458 2.34 -23.17 -29.95
C PRO A 458 3.61 -22.33 -30.13
N ASP A 459 4.73 -22.83 -29.62
CA ASP A 459 6.08 -22.24 -29.68
C ASP A 459 6.56 -22.06 -31.13
N ASN A 460 7.13 -20.88 -31.44
CA ASN A 460 7.67 -20.49 -32.74
C ASN A 460 6.85 -20.95 -33.96
N SER A 461 5.53 -20.79 -33.90
CA SER A 461 4.63 -21.36 -34.89
C SER A 461 3.65 -20.33 -35.40
N SER A 462 3.78 -20.00 -36.68
CA SER A 462 2.89 -19.04 -37.37
C SER A 462 1.41 -19.46 -37.39
N ALA A 463 1.13 -20.75 -37.10
CA ALA A 463 -0.23 -21.22 -36.90
C ALA A 463 -0.86 -20.53 -35.67
N GLY A 464 -0.09 -20.41 -34.58
CA GLY A 464 -0.53 -19.83 -33.32
C GLY A 464 -1.74 -20.54 -32.72
N VAL A 465 -2.46 -19.81 -31.86
CA VAL A 465 -3.76 -20.21 -31.33
C VAL A 465 -4.82 -19.19 -31.72
N SER A 466 -6.03 -19.67 -32.02
CA SER A 466 -7.20 -18.82 -32.28
C SER A 466 -8.31 -19.15 -31.31
N SER A 467 -8.96 -18.11 -30.77
CA SER A 467 -10.11 -18.20 -29.88
C SER A 467 -11.21 -17.27 -30.38
N THR A 468 -12.46 -17.68 -30.22
CA THR A 468 -13.62 -16.93 -30.74
C THR A 468 -14.63 -16.57 -29.66
N ILE A 469 -15.27 -15.42 -29.83
CA ILE A 469 -16.46 -15.01 -29.09
C ILE A 469 -17.56 -14.72 -30.11
N GLU A 470 -18.75 -15.29 -29.89
CA GLU A 470 -19.93 -14.99 -30.70
C GLU A 470 -20.74 -13.87 -30.04
N VAL A 471 -20.91 -12.75 -30.72
CA VAL A 471 -21.70 -11.61 -30.24
C VAL A 471 -23.07 -11.62 -30.92
N PRO A 472 -24.16 -12.00 -30.23
CA PRO A 472 -25.49 -12.11 -30.84
C PRO A 472 -26.14 -10.74 -31.07
N ASP A 473 -25.72 -9.71 -30.35
CA ASP A 473 -26.38 -8.41 -30.30
C ASP A 473 -26.02 -7.52 -31.49
N SER A 474 -27.06 -7.03 -32.18
CA SER A 474 -26.92 -6.00 -33.21
C SER A 474 -26.83 -4.62 -32.58
N MET A 475 -25.60 -4.16 -32.32
CA MET A 475 -25.31 -2.80 -31.84
C MET A 475 -24.16 -2.15 -32.63
N THR A 476 -24.19 -0.83 -32.77
CA THR A 476 -23.07 -0.07 -33.36
C THR A 476 -22.06 0.23 -32.26
N ILE A 477 -20.79 -0.04 -32.52
CA ILE A 477 -19.71 0.12 -31.53
C ILE A 477 -19.39 1.61 -31.36
N ALA A 478 -19.67 2.18 -30.19
CA ALA A 478 -19.20 3.50 -29.79
C ALA A 478 -17.78 3.43 -29.20
N SER A 479 -17.50 2.42 -28.39
CA SER A 479 -16.18 2.04 -27.90
C SER A 479 -16.06 0.52 -27.70
N LEU A 480 -14.83 0.02 -27.78
CA LEU A 480 -14.49 -1.40 -27.59
C LEU A 480 -13.26 -1.51 -26.69
N SER A 481 -13.39 -2.26 -25.60
CA SER A 481 -12.26 -2.70 -24.77
C SER A 481 -12.08 -4.21 -24.90
N LEU A 482 -10.83 -4.64 -25.12
CA LEU A 482 -10.41 -6.02 -25.12
C LEU A 482 -9.65 -6.32 -23.83
N GLU A 483 -10.20 -7.17 -22.98
CA GLU A 483 -9.55 -7.68 -21.77
C GLU A 483 -8.75 -8.95 -22.13
N LEU A 484 -7.45 -8.98 -21.84
CA LEU A 484 -6.56 -10.12 -22.12
C LEU A 484 -5.88 -10.64 -20.87
N ASP A 485 -5.94 -11.97 -20.70
CA ASP A 485 -5.22 -12.74 -19.70
C ASP A 485 -4.46 -13.89 -20.37
N VAL A 486 -3.13 -13.76 -20.41
CA VAL A 486 -2.19 -14.66 -21.07
C VAL A 486 -1.05 -14.97 -20.11
N THR A 487 -0.77 -16.26 -19.89
CA THR A 487 0.47 -16.70 -19.24
C THR A 487 1.53 -16.94 -20.31
N HIS A 488 2.70 -16.30 -20.21
CA HIS A 488 3.84 -16.51 -21.11
C HIS A 488 5.15 -16.14 -20.41
N THR A 489 6.21 -16.91 -20.65
CA THR A 489 7.55 -16.68 -20.07
C THR A 489 8.30 -15.51 -20.70
N TYR A 490 7.93 -15.11 -21.92
CA TYR A 490 8.49 -13.95 -22.62
C TYR A 490 7.45 -13.32 -23.55
N ILE A 491 6.77 -12.24 -23.14
CA ILE A 491 5.68 -11.65 -23.92
C ILE A 491 6.16 -10.83 -25.12
N GLY A 492 7.46 -10.52 -25.16
CA GLY A 492 8.17 -9.96 -26.31
C GLY A 492 8.11 -10.84 -27.55
N ASP A 493 7.75 -12.11 -27.42
CA ASP A 493 7.69 -13.03 -28.57
C ASP A 493 6.31 -13.09 -29.21
N LEU A 494 5.30 -12.53 -28.54
CA LEU A 494 3.92 -12.66 -28.95
C LEU A 494 3.54 -11.62 -30.02
N ARG A 495 2.75 -12.06 -30.99
CA ARG A 495 1.94 -11.19 -31.84
C ARG A 495 0.47 -11.54 -31.66
N ILE A 496 -0.33 -10.56 -31.24
CA ILE A 496 -1.76 -10.74 -30.94
C ILE A 496 -2.58 -9.85 -31.87
N THR A 497 -3.59 -10.44 -32.51
CA THR A 497 -4.51 -9.75 -33.40
C THR A 497 -5.96 -10.04 -33.04
N LEU A 498 -6.82 -9.05 -33.18
CA LEU A 498 -8.27 -9.18 -33.06
C LEU A 498 -8.90 -8.93 -34.43
N SER A 499 -9.81 -9.81 -34.85
CA SER A 499 -10.50 -9.72 -36.14
C SER A 499 -12.02 -9.79 -35.99
N HIS A 500 -12.72 -8.93 -36.73
CA HIS A 500 -14.18 -8.90 -36.82
C HIS A 500 -14.65 -8.19 -38.10
N GLY A 501 -15.70 -8.70 -38.74
CA GLY A 501 -16.33 -8.05 -39.90
C GLY A 501 -15.37 -7.78 -41.08
N GLY A 502 -14.36 -8.64 -41.28
CA GLY A 502 -13.33 -8.45 -42.31
C GLY A 502 -12.23 -7.45 -41.96
N LYS A 503 -12.27 -6.85 -40.77
CA LYS A 503 -11.22 -5.96 -40.24
C LYS A 503 -10.35 -6.72 -39.24
N THR A 504 -9.04 -6.53 -39.33
CA THR A 504 -8.06 -7.10 -38.38
C THR A 504 -7.20 -5.98 -37.81
N VAL A 505 -6.97 -6.03 -36.49
CA VAL A 505 -6.17 -5.05 -35.74
C VAL A 505 -5.13 -5.80 -34.93
N THR A 506 -3.87 -5.36 -35.03
CA THR A 506 -2.81 -5.84 -34.13
C THR A 506 -2.95 -5.15 -32.78
N VAL A 507 -3.13 -5.96 -31.74
CA VAL A 507 -3.28 -5.53 -30.35
C VAL A 507 -1.92 -5.52 -29.64
N TRP A 508 -1.06 -6.47 -30.00
CA TRP A 508 0.27 -6.65 -29.44
C TRP A 508 1.22 -7.09 -30.54
N ASP A 509 2.39 -6.47 -30.67
CA ASP A 509 3.37 -6.82 -31.71
C ASP A 509 4.78 -6.88 -31.15
N GLN A 510 5.13 -8.04 -30.57
CA GLN A 510 6.44 -8.30 -29.97
C GLN A 510 6.88 -7.19 -28.99
N ASP A 511 5.92 -6.55 -28.33
CA ASP A 511 6.16 -5.58 -27.28
C ASP A 511 6.40 -6.34 -25.97
N GLY A 512 6.93 -5.68 -24.94
CA GLY A 512 7.18 -6.31 -23.65
C GLY A 512 8.63 -6.64 -23.38
N GLY A 513 9.44 -6.95 -24.39
CA GLY A 513 10.76 -7.56 -24.17
C GLY A 513 10.64 -8.80 -23.28
N SER A 514 11.58 -8.97 -22.33
CA SER A 514 11.62 -10.12 -21.41
C SER A 514 10.58 -10.09 -20.28
N ARG A 515 9.53 -9.30 -20.40
CA ARG A 515 8.42 -9.27 -19.44
C ARG A 515 7.62 -10.58 -19.55
N GLN A 516 6.99 -10.97 -18.44
CA GLN A 516 6.14 -12.17 -18.38
C GLN A 516 4.67 -11.78 -18.28
N ASN A 517 3.82 -12.61 -18.87
CA ASN A 517 2.35 -12.54 -18.81
C ASN A 517 1.72 -11.24 -19.33
N ILE A 518 0.45 -11.34 -19.74
CA ILE A 518 -0.38 -10.19 -20.10
C ILE A 518 -1.65 -10.29 -19.27
N ALA A 519 -1.92 -9.31 -18.42
CA ALA A 519 -3.18 -9.17 -17.68
C ALA A 519 -3.60 -7.69 -17.75
N GLN A 520 -4.14 -7.28 -18.90
CA GLN A 520 -4.47 -5.88 -19.16
C GLN A 520 -5.60 -5.71 -20.18
N SER A 521 -6.13 -4.49 -20.23
CA SER A 521 -7.20 -4.09 -21.14
C SER A 521 -6.69 -3.15 -22.25
N PHE A 522 -7.21 -3.32 -23.46
CA PHE A 522 -6.84 -2.55 -24.65
C PHE A 522 -8.06 -1.84 -25.24
N SER A 523 -8.00 -0.51 -25.37
CA SER A 523 -9.03 0.25 -26.11
C SER A 523 -8.76 0.18 -27.60
N LEU A 524 -9.75 -0.24 -28.39
CA LEU A 524 -9.60 -0.51 -29.83
C LEU A 524 -10.54 0.37 -30.68
N ASP A 525 -10.16 1.64 -30.87
CA ASP A 525 -10.91 2.61 -31.67
C ASP A 525 -11.12 2.19 -33.13
N ALA A 526 -10.28 1.28 -33.62
CA ALA A 526 -10.36 0.77 -34.97
C ALA A 526 -11.71 0.08 -35.29
N PHE A 527 -12.46 -0.40 -34.30
CA PHE A 527 -13.77 -1.02 -34.54
C PHE A 527 -14.94 -0.06 -34.37
N LYS A 528 -14.69 1.20 -33.99
CA LYS A 528 -15.72 2.22 -33.80
C LYS A 528 -16.56 2.43 -35.06
N GLY A 529 -17.87 2.50 -34.90
CA GLY A 529 -18.85 2.67 -35.97
C GLY A 529 -19.20 1.39 -36.74
N LEU A 530 -18.54 0.26 -36.46
CA LEU A 530 -18.92 -1.04 -37.03
C LEU A 530 -20.08 -1.66 -36.22
N SER A 531 -20.78 -2.62 -36.84
CA SER A 531 -21.65 -3.52 -36.09
C SER A 531 -20.80 -4.40 -35.18
N ALA A 532 -21.29 -4.68 -33.96
CA ALA A 532 -20.68 -5.63 -33.04
C ALA A 532 -21.10 -7.09 -33.31
N GLN A 533 -22.22 -7.29 -34.03
CA GLN A 533 -22.84 -8.60 -34.21
C GLN A 533 -21.97 -9.54 -35.05
N GLY A 534 -21.82 -10.77 -34.56
CA GLY A 534 -21.17 -11.88 -35.25
C GLY A 534 -19.90 -12.34 -34.54
N THR A 535 -19.12 -13.15 -35.23
CA THR A 535 -17.93 -13.77 -34.67
C THR A 535 -16.76 -12.78 -34.54
N TRP A 536 -16.16 -12.74 -33.35
CA TRP A 536 -14.89 -12.09 -33.08
C TRP A 536 -13.82 -13.15 -32.91
N THR A 537 -12.66 -12.95 -33.54
CA THR A 537 -11.55 -13.91 -33.50
C THR A 537 -10.29 -13.25 -32.96
N LEU A 538 -9.80 -13.73 -31.82
CA LEU A 538 -8.51 -13.41 -31.26
C LEU A 538 -7.49 -14.44 -31.73
N LYS A 539 -6.37 -13.99 -32.29
CA LYS A 539 -5.25 -14.86 -32.69
C LYS A 539 -3.97 -14.43 -31.98
N LEU A 540 -3.31 -15.37 -31.33
CA LEU A 540 -2.01 -15.19 -30.68
C LEU A 540 -0.99 -16.09 -31.39
N VAL A 541 0.17 -15.54 -31.72
CA VAL A 541 1.28 -16.25 -32.36
C VAL A 541 2.53 -15.99 -31.55
N ASP A 542 3.20 -17.06 -31.11
CA ASP A 542 4.58 -16.97 -30.66
C ASP A 542 5.50 -16.96 -31.89
N THR A 543 6.40 -15.99 -31.95
CA THR A 543 7.29 -15.73 -33.08
C THR A 543 8.76 -16.11 -32.82
N TYR A 544 9.10 -16.55 -31.60
CA TYR A 544 10.43 -17.05 -31.24
C TYR A 544 10.32 -18.43 -30.61
N ALA A 545 11.47 -19.11 -30.50
CA ALA A 545 11.56 -20.45 -29.92
C ALA A 545 11.95 -20.39 -28.45
N GLN A 546 11.63 -21.46 -27.69
CA GLN A 546 12.05 -21.75 -26.31
C GLN A 546 11.09 -21.27 -25.21
N ASP A 547 10.29 -20.25 -25.50
CA ASP A 547 9.28 -19.73 -24.59
C ASP A 547 7.92 -20.35 -24.89
N THR A 548 7.11 -20.57 -23.87
CA THR A 548 5.79 -21.20 -24.04
C THR A 548 4.78 -20.55 -23.12
N GLY A 549 3.51 -20.68 -23.50
CA GLY A 549 2.44 -20.18 -22.67
C GLY A 549 1.05 -20.60 -23.13
N LYS A 550 0.05 -19.90 -22.59
CA LYS A 550 -1.35 -20.16 -22.86
C LYS A 550 -2.17 -18.88 -22.78
N LEU A 551 -3.19 -18.80 -23.61
CA LEU A 551 -4.33 -17.92 -23.36
C LEU A 551 -5.11 -18.52 -22.18
N ASN A 552 -5.35 -17.74 -21.14
CA ASN A 552 -6.18 -18.15 -20.01
C ASN A 552 -7.65 -17.82 -20.29
N GLN A 553 -7.90 -16.55 -20.64
CA GLN A 553 -9.23 -16.02 -20.93
C GLN A 553 -9.11 -14.67 -21.67
N TRP A 554 -10.20 -14.26 -22.30
CA TRP A 554 -10.33 -12.92 -22.86
C TRP A 554 -11.79 -12.49 -22.92
N ALA A 555 -12.02 -11.17 -22.94
CA ALA A 555 -13.36 -10.61 -23.05
C ALA A 555 -13.40 -9.36 -23.93
N LEU A 556 -14.58 -9.12 -24.50
CA LEU A 556 -14.94 -7.90 -25.19
C LEU A 556 -15.94 -7.14 -24.34
N VAL A 557 -15.66 -5.88 -24.10
CA VAL A 557 -16.58 -4.93 -23.49
C VAL A 557 -16.94 -3.91 -24.55
N ILE A 558 -18.21 -3.92 -24.96
CA ILE A 558 -18.72 -3.14 -26.08
C ILE A 558 -19.71 -2.11 -25.56
N THR A 559 -19.50 -0.84 -25.85
CA THR A 559 -20.44 0.26 -25.54
C THR A 559 -21.15 0.73 -26.81
N LYS A 560 -22.46 0.98 -26.74
CA LYS A 560 -23.29 1.56 -27.83
C LYS A 560 -23.52 3.05 -27.68
#